data_AF-A0A8J5RB32-F1
#
_entry.id   AF-A0A8J5RB32-F1
#
_cell.length_a   1.000
_cell.length_b   1.000
_cell.length_c   1.000
_cell.angle_alpha   90.00
_cell.angle_beta   90.00
_cell.angle_gamma   90.00
#
_symmetry.space_group_name_H-M   'P 1'
#
loop_
_entity.id
_entity.type
_entity.pdbx_description
1 polymer ?
#
loop_
_entity_poly.entity_id
_entity_poly.type
_entity_poly.pdbx_seq_one_letter_code
_entity_poly.pdbx_strand_id
1 'polypeptide(L)'
;MALTPAAVTPLRRRLLVSSSSSSPRVSRVSVAMSAVEPAVVVGGGRVGRALLSMGLPAADVLVGRGEKVSEDAPGPILVCTRNDDLDAVLENTPRSRWRDLVFFQNGMLDPWFESKGLVDANQVLAYFAVSKLGEPPVDGITDTNPEGLTAAFGNWAPAVAARLQNGELTCKVLEKEAFQKQMLEKLIWISAFMLVGARHPGATVGMVEKEYRSEVIIIS
;
A
#
# COMPACT_ATOMS: atom_id res chain seq x y z
N MET A 1 -9.87 -74.11 -32.34
CA MET A 1 -9.48 -75.20 -31.42
C MET A 1 -8.07 -74.88 -30.93
N ALA A 2 -7.85 -75.01 -29.62
CA ALA A 2 -6.84 -74.34 -28.81
C ALA A 2 -5.36 -74.49 -29.25
N LEU A 3 -4.52 -73.53 -28.85
CA LEU A 3 -3.43 -73.77 -27.88
C LEU A 3 -2.80 -72.43 -27.40
N THR A 4 -2.62 -72.37 -26.09
CA THR A 4 -2.09 -71.29 -25.23
C THR A 4 -0.61 -70.95 -25.47
N PRO A 5 -0.15 -69.71 -25.19
CA PRO A 5 1.27 -69.45 -24.93
C PRO A 5 1.58 -69.40 -23.43
N ALA A 6 2.72 -70.01 -23.06
CA ALA A 6 3.32 -69.95 -21.74
C ALA A 6 4.13 -68.65 -21.54
N ALA A 7 4.24 -68.26 -20.27
CA ALA A 7 4.75 -66.98 -19.78
C ALA A 7 6.27 -66.77 -19.95
N VAL A 8 6.67 -65.51 -20.09
CA VAL A 8 8.03 -65.01 -19.77
C VAL A 8 7.89 -63.68 -19.04
N THR A 9 8.38 -63.64 -17.81
CA THR A 9 8.41 -62.48 -16.90
C THR A 9 9.58 -61.55 -17.25
N PRO A 10 9.41 -60.21 -17.31
CA PRO A 10 10.55 -59.31 -17.30
C PRO A 10 10.76 -58.64 -15.93
N LEU A 11 12.02 -58.67 -15.48
CA LEU A 11 12.56 -57.94 -14.34
C LEU A 11 12.25 -56.44 -14.42
N ARG A 12 11.58 -55.89 -13.39
CA ARG A 12 11.44 -54.45 -13.20
C ARG A 12 12.77 -53.84 -12.72
N ARG A 13 13.48 -53.14 -13.60
CA ARG A 13 14.59 -52.25 -13.23
C ARG A 13 14.02 -50.89 -12.84
N ARG A 14 14.01 -50.55 -11.54
CA ARG A 14 13.67 -49.20 -11.05
C ARG A 14 14.79 -48.23 -11.42
N LEU A 15 14.49 -47.27 -12.28
CA LEU A 15 15.28 -46.05 -12.44
C LEU A 15 14.68 -44.97 -11.55
N LEU A 16 15.43 -44.54 -10.53
CA LEU A 16 15.13 -43.36 -9.73
C LEU A 16 15.56 -42.13 -10.53
N VAL A 17 14.59 -41.32 -10.98
CA VAL A 17 14.82 -39.96 -11.46
C VAL A 17 14.51 -39.02 -10.29
N SER A 18 15.54 -38.38 -9.73
CA SER A 18 15.37 -37.32 -8.74
C SER A 18 15.00 -36.02 -9.45
N SER A 19 13.76 -35.56 -9.28
CA SER A 19 13.34 -34.22 -9.71
C SER A 19 13.83 -33.18 -8.70
N SER A 20 14.82 -32.38 -9.08
CA SER A 20 15.25 -31.20 -8.32
C SER A 20 14.30 -30.03 -8.56
N SER A 21 13.35 -29.81 -7.65
CA SER A 21 12.53 -28.60 -7.61
C SER A 21 13.33 -27.47 -6.97
N SER A 22 13.95 -26.62 -7.78
CA SER A 22 14.53 -25.36 -7.32
C SER A 22 13.43 -24.32 -7.13
N SER A 23 12.84 -24.25 -5.94
CA SER A 23 12.01 -23.11 -5.54
C SER A 23 12.90 -21.86 -5.40
N PRO A 24 12.48 -20.68 -5.89
CA PRO A 24 13.23 -19.46 -5.68
C PRO A 24 13.19 -19.14 -4.18
N ARG A 25 14.37 -19.00 -3.57
CA ARG A 25 14.49 -18.46 -2.20
C ARG A 25 14.03 -17.00 -2.24
N VAL A 26 12.83 -16.74 -1.72
CA VAL A 26 12.46 -15.39 -1.29
C VAL A 26 13.35 -15.09 -0.08
N SER A 27 14.40 -14.31 -0.31
CA SER A 27 15.23 -13.77 0.77
C SER A 27 14.35 -12.82 1.59
N ARG A 28 13.91 -13.28 2.78
CA ARG A 28 13.36 -12.38 3.80
C ARG A 28 14.50 -11.47 4.24
N VAL A 29 14.52 -10.25 3.72
CA VAL A 29 15.31 -9.17 4.30
C VAL A 29 14.65 -8.84 5.64
N SER A 30 15.31 -9.20 6.74
CA SER A 30 14.97 -8.68 8.06
C SER A 30 15.27 -7.18 8.03
N VAL A 31 14.24 -6.36 7.81
CA VAL A 31 14.36 -4.91 7.91
C VAL A 31 14.69 -4.60 9.36
N ALA A 32 15.88 -4.04 9.62
CA ALA A 32 16.17 -3.45 10.91
C ALA A 32 15.09 -2.38 11.18
N MET A 33 14.39 -2.49 12.30
CA MET A 33 13.35 -1.52 12.66
C MET A 33 13.99 -0.13 12.69
N SER A 34 13.63 0.70 11.72
CA SER A 34 14.03 2.11 11.73
C SER A 34 13.28 2.79 12.88
N ALA A 35 13.94 3.70 13.59
CA ALA A 35 13.27 4.49 14.61
C ALA A 35 12.16 5.34 13.97
N VAL A 36 11.09 5.62 14.72
CA VAL A 36 10.05 6.54 14.25
C VAL A 36 10.64 7.95 14.21
N GLU A 37 10.72 8.52 13.01
CA GLU A 37 11.20 9.89 12.79
C GLU A 37 10.09 10.91 13.10
N PRO A 38 10.43 12.11 13.65
CA PRO A 38 9.51 13.24 13.68
C PRO A 38 8.99 13.57 12.27
N ALA A 39 7.73 13.96 12.15
CA ALA A 39 7.14 14.28 10.86
C ALA A 39 6.25 15.53 10.89
N VAL A 40 6.09 16.13 9.72
CA VAL A 40 5.00 17.08 9.47
C VAL A 40 3.82 16.31 8.89
N VAL A 41 2.63 16.47 9.45
CA VAL A 41 1.40 15.86 8.95
C VAL A 41 0.53 16.96 8.35
N VAL A 42 0.30 16.92 7.04
CA VAL A 42 -0.55 17.90 6.35
C VAL A 42 -1.95 17.31 6.20
N GLY A 43 -2.92 17.93 6.87
CA GLY A 43 -4.34 17.52 6.85
C GLY A 43 -4.77 16.76 8.11
N GLY A 44 -5.51 17.45 8.99
CA GLY A 44 -6.02 16.92 10.26
C GLY A 44 -7.26 16.01 10.17
N GLY A 45 -7.42 15.30 9.05
CA GLY A 45 -8.50 14.32 8.87
C GLY A 45 -8.24 12.99 9.60
N ARG A 46 -9.06 11.97 9.33
CA ARG A 46 -8.97 10.65 9.97
C ARG A 46 -7.58 10.01 9.84
N VAL A 47 -7.04 9.95 8.61
CA VAL A 47 -5.71 9.38 8.35
C VAL A 47 -4.61 10.23 8.98
N GLY A 48 -4.63 11.55 8.80
CA GLY A 48 -3.60 12.42 9.36
C GLY A 48 -3.54 12.37 10.90
N ARG A 49 -4.70 12.37 11.58
CA ARG A 49 -4.73 12.21 13.05
C ARG A 49 -4.24 10.84 13.50
N ALA A 50 -4.56 9.77 12.76
CA ALA A 50 -4.04 8.45 13.06
C ALA A 50 -2.50 8.43 12.93
N LEU A 51 -1.94 8.94 11.83
CA LEU A 51 -0.48 9.00 11.63
C LEU A 51 0.23 9.86 12.68
N LEU A 52 -0.41 10.95 13.15
CA LEU A 52 0.10 11.77 14.25
C LEU A 52 0.16 10.97 15.56
N SER A 53 -0.86 10.16 15.86
CA SER A 53 -0.88 9.30 17.06
C SER A 53 0.13 8.16 17.02
N MET A 54 0.60 7.78 15.82
CA MET A 54 1.66 6.79 15.62
C MET A 54 3.07 7.39 15.66
N GLY A 55 3.18 8.72 15.77
CA GLY A 55 4.44 9.42 15.84
C GLY A 55 5.07 9.41 17.23
N LEU A 56 6.16 10.17 17.36
CA LEU A 56 6.76 10.45 18.66
C LEU A 56 5.96 11.55 19.38
N PRO A 57 5.60 11.37 20.66
CA PRO A 57 4.91 12.39 21.44
C PRO A 57 5.64 13.74 21.40
N ALA A 58 4.91 14.81 21.10
CA ALA A 58 5.38 16.20 21.04
C ALA A 58 6.50 16.50 20.01
N ALA A 59 6.84 15.57 19.11
CA ALA A 59 7.83 15.81 18.05
C ALA A 59 7.19 16.16 16.70
N ASP A 60 6.00 15.63 16.43
CA ASP A 60 5.31 15.86 15.17
C ASP A 60 4.58 17.21 15.13
N VAL A 61 4.46 17.75 13.93
CA VAL A 61 3.72 18.99 13.65
C VAL A 61 2.52 18.68 12.78
N LEU A 62 1.33 19.08 13.22
CA LEU A 62 0.13 19.05 12.39
C LEU A 62 -0.02 20.39 11.66
N VAL A 63 -0.18 20.33 10.34
CA VAL A 63 -0.43 21.49 9.47
C VAL A 63 -1.85 21.39 8.90
N GLY A 64 -2.65 22.41 9.18
CA GLY A 64 -4.01 22.57 8.73
C GLY A 64 -4.15 23.20 7.34
N ARG A 65 -5.41 23.41 6.93
CA ARG A 65 -5.72 24.06 5.65
C ARG A 65 -5.25 25.51 5.67
N GLY A 66 -4.44 25.90 4.69
CA GLY A 66 -3.92 27.27 4.54
C GLY A 66 -2.72 27.60 5.44
N GLU A 67 -2.30 26.67 6.29
CA GLU A 67 -1.07 26.81 7.07
C GLU A 67 0.14 26.38 6.23
N LYS A 68 1.30 26.98 6.51
CA LYS A 68 2.54 26.70 5.78
C LYS A 68 3.36 25.63 6.47
N VAL A 69 4.00 24.78 5.67
CA VAL A 69 5.06 23.89 6.17
C VAL A 69 6.31 24.73 6.43
N SER A 70 6.89 24.59 7.64
CA SER A 70 8.15 25.26 7.98
C SER A 70 9.31 24.68 7.17
N GLU A 71 10.21 25.55 6.69
CA GLU A 71 11.41 25.12 5.97
C GLU A 71 12.32 24.25 6.86
N ASP A 72 12.41 24.58 8.14
CA ASP A 72 13.28 23.92 9.13
C ASP A 72 12.67 22.67 9.78
N ALA A 73 11.41 22.32 9.46
CA ALA A 73 10.77 21.16 10.09
C ALA A 73 11.50 19.86 9.72
N PRO A 74 11.93 19.03 10.68
CA PRO A 74 12.65 17.79 10.35
C PRO A 74 11.73 16.74 9.72
N GLY A 75 12.36 15.78 9.02
CA GLY A 75 11.71 14.54 8.60
C GLY A 75 10.72 14.66 7.44
N PRO A 76 9.92 13.60 7.22
CA PRO A 76 8.98 13.52 6.11
C PRO A 76 7.77 14.43 6.32
N ILE A 77 7.14 14.83 5.20
CA ILE A 77 5.88 15.58 5.17
C ILE A 77 4.78 14.64 4.67
N LEU A 78 3.98 14.10 5.59
CA LEU A 78 2.91 13.14 5.33
C LEU A 78 1.65 13.86 4.83
N VAL A 79 1.38 13.80 3.53
CA VAL A 79 0.26 14.48 2.88
C VAL A 79 -1.00 13.63 2.98
N CYS A 80 -1.92 14.04 3.84
CA CYS A 80 -3.16 13.33 4.18
C CYS A 80 -4.43 14.11 3.78
N THR A 81 -4.28 15.10 2.91
CA THR A 81 -5.38 15.85 2.32
C THR A 81 -6.06 15.07 1.19
N ARG A 82 -7.16 15.61 0.67
CA ARG A 82 -7.84 15.08 -0.51
C ARG A 82 -7.07 15.46 -1.79
N ASN A 83 -7.31 14.72 -2.88
CA ASN A 83 -6.61 14.94 -4.15
C ASN A 83 -6.84 16.36 -4.72
N ASP A 84 -8.03 16.94 -4.51
CA ASP A 84 -8.38 18.31 -4.95
C ASP A 84 -7.64 19.41 -4.18
N ASP A 85 -7.04 19.09 -3.04
CA ASP A 85 -6.27 20.02 -2.21
C ASP A 85 -4.75 19.97 -2.50
N LEU A 86 -4.26 19.07 -3.38
CA LEU A 86 -2.81 18.82 -3.54
C LEU A 86 -2.03 20.04 -4.09
N ASP A 87 -2.62 20.82 -4.99
CA ASP A 87 -1.97 22.02 -5.51
C ASP A 87 -1.71 23.03 -4.39
N ALA A 88 -2.68 23.22 -3.48
CA ALA A 88 -2.52 24.09 -2.32
C ALA A 88 -1.48 23.56 -1.32
N VAL A 89 -1.27 22.25 -1.23
CA VAL A 89 -0.18 21.67 -0.43
C VAL A 89 1.17 22.10 -1.00
N LEU A 90 1.34 22.06 -2.33
CA LEU A 90 2.59 22.49 -2.97
C LEU A 90 2.84 23.98 -2.79
N GLU A 91 1.81 24.82 -2.92
CA GLU A 91 1.89 26.27 -2.73
C GLU A 91 2.30 26.66 -1.30
N ASN A 92 1.83 25.89 -0.30
CA ASN A 92 2.12 26.13 1.12
C ASN A 92 3.35 25.37 1.63
N THR A 93 4.04 24.63 0.76
CA THR A 93 5.27 23.92 1.10
C THR A 93 6.47 24.56 0.39
N PRO A 94 7.54 24.94 1.13
CA PRO A 94 8.76 25.44 0.52
C PRO A 94 9.28 24.46 -0.55
N ARG A 95 9.64 24.99 -1.73
CA ARG A 95 10.07 24.14 -2.86
C ARG A 95 11.30 23.28 -2.53
N SER A 96 12.16 23.75 -1.63
CA SER A 96 13.31 23.02 -1.08
C SER A 96 12.89 21.68 -0.43
N ARG A 97 11.69 21.66 0.16
CA ARG A 97 11.09 20.55 0.91
C ARG A 97 10.17 19.64 0.10
N TRP A 98 9.94 19.93 -1.19
CA TRP A 98 9.09 19.08 -2.03
C TRP A 98 9.56 17.62 -2.13
N ARG A 99 10.89 17.40 -2.04
CA ARG A 99 11.50 16.06 -2.00
C ARG A 99 11.09 15.23 -0.78
N ASP A 100 10.58 15.89 0.27
CA ASP A 100 10.19 15.27 1.53
C ASP A 100 8.69 14.98 1.62
N LEU A 101 7.92 15.38 0.60
CA LEU A 101 6.50 15.08 0.52
C LEU A 101 6.29 13.57 0.32
N VAL A 102 5.38 13.02 1.13
CA VAL A 102 4.94 11.62 1.09
C VAL A 102 3.43 11.59 0.89
N PHE A 103 2.99 11.10 -0.27
CA PHE A 103 1.59 11.16 -0.68
C PHE A 103 0.83 9.89 -0.27
N PHE A 104 -0.23 10.04 0.54
CA PHE A 104 -1.12 8.94 0.98
C PHE A 104 -2.42 8.83 0.15
N GLN A 105 -2.42 9.46 -1.02
CA GLN A 105 -3.61 9.57 -1.85
C GLN A 105 -3.95 8.26 -2.55
N ASN A 106 -5.25 8.06 -2.77
CA ASN A 106 -5.72 6.98 -3.65
C ASN A 106 -5.69 7.44 -5.11
N GLY A 107 -5.54 6.47 -6.02
CA GLY A 107 -5.53 6.68 -7.46
C GLY A 107 -4.13 6.60 -8.06
N MET A 108 -4.03 6.98 -9.34
CA MET A 108 -2.77 7.07 -10.09
C MET A 108 -2.39 8.55 -10.20
N LEU A 109 -1.44 8.98 -9.38
CA LEU A 109 -1.00 10.37 -9.36
C LEU A 109 0.12 10.69 -10.36
N ASP A 110 0.66 9.69 -11.06
CA ASP A 110 1.77 9.85 -12.01
C ASP A 110 1.58 11.03 -12.98
N PRO A 111 0.42 11.23 -13.66
CA PRO A 111 0.23 12.40 -14.53
C PRO A 111 0.31 13.74 -13.80
N TRP A 112 -0.19 13.79 -12.55
CA TRP A 112 -0.11 15.00 -11.73
C TRP A 112 1.34 15.24 -11.28
N PHE A 113 2.06 14.21 -10.84
CA PHE A 113 3.47 14.32 -10.47
C PHE A 113 4.33 14.82 -11.63
N GLU A 114 4.16 14.25 -12.83
CA GLU A 114 4.85 14.70 -14.04
C GLU A 114 4.62 16.18 -14.32
N SER A 115 3.35 16.64 -14.23
CA SER A 115 3.00 18.05 -14.47
C SER A 115 3.67 19.04 -13.49
N LYS A 116 4.06 18.57 -12.30
CA LYS A 116 4.71 19.37 -11.25
C LYS A 116 6.23 19.17 -11.19
N GLY A 117 6.78 18.27 -12.00
CA GLY A 117 8.19 17.89 -11.94
C GLY A 117 8.54 17.07 -10.68
N LEU A 118 7.57 16.32 -10.15
CA LEU A 118 7.67 15.47 -8.95
C LEU A 118 7.81 13.99 -9.33
N VAL A 119 8.50 13.70 -10.43
CA VAL A 119 8.80 12.31 -10.83
C VAL A 119 9.53 11.62 -9.68
N ASP A 120 9.11 10.39 -9.36
CA ASP A 120 9.64 9.61 -8.23
C ASP A 120 9.37 10.20 -6.83
N ALA A 121 8.31 11.01 -6.68
CA ALA A 121 7.82 11.42 -5.38
C ALA A 121 7.55 10.22 -4.45
N ASN A 122 7.75 10.43 -3.15
CA ASN A 122 7.46 9.40 -2.16
C ASN A 122 5.96 9.15 -2.09
N GLN A 123 5.54 7.89 -2.06
CA GLN A 123 4.13 7.52 -2.14
C GLN A 123 3.80 6.39 -1.17
N VAL A 124 2.54 6.34 -0.75
CA VAL A 124 1.99 5.28 0.09
C VAL A 124 0.65 4.81 -0.47
N LEU A 125 0.61 3.53 -0.84
CA LEU A 125 -0.62 2.81 -1.13
C LEU A 125 -1.24 2.35 0.19
N ALA A 126 -2.02 3.22 0.83
CA ALA A 126 -2.66 2.88 2.10
C ALA A 126 -3.74 1.80 1.94
N TYR A 127 -3.55 0.65 2.57
CA TYR A 127 -4.56 -0.39 2.74
C TYR A 127 -4.84 -0.55 4.24
N PHE A 128 -5.28 0.52 4.86
CA PHE A 128 -5.83 0.50 6.21
C PHE A 128 -7.01 1.46 6.25
N ALA A 129 -7.92 1.26 7.20
CA ALA A 129 -9.10 2.08 7.33
C ALA A 129 -9.15 2.73 8.71
N VAL A 130 -9.40 4.03 8.76
CA VAL A 130 -9.75 4.74 9.99
C VAL A 130 -11.24 5.04 9.92
N SER A 131 -12.05 4.31 10.67
CA SER A 131 -13.51 4.40 10.63
C SER A 131 -13.98 5.79 11.05
N LYS A 132 -13.56 6.26 12.23
CA LYS A 132 -13.86 7.60 12.75
C LYS A 132 -12.62 8.28 13.31
N LEU A 133 -12.72 9.60 13.49
CA LEU A 133 -11.64 10.39 14.07
C LEU A 133 -11.33 9.92 15.49
N GLY A 134 -10.06 9.61 15.77
CA GLY A 134 -9.60 9.14 17.08
C GLY A 134 -9.76 7.64 17.32
N GLU A 135 -10.40 6.90 16.40
CA GLU A 135 -10.37 5.43 16.46
C GLU A 135 -9.03 4.91 15.88
N PRO A 136 -8.50 3.80 16.41
CA PRO A 136 -7.33 3.17 15.83
C PRO A 136 -7.63 2.71 14.40
N PRO A 137 -6.64 2.75 13.50
CA PRO A 137 -6.80 2.19 12.17
C PRO A 137 -6.99 0.67 12.25
N VAL A 138 -7.66 0.11 11.25
CA VAL A 138 -7.72 -1.32 11.00
C VAL A 138 -6.84 -1.62 9.79
N ASP A 139 -5.88 -2.52 9.96
CA ASP A 139 -4.99 -2.94 8.90
C ASP A 139 -5.73 -3.74 7.80
N GLY A 140 -5.26 -3.64 6.57
CA GLY A 140 -5.77 -4.36 5.40
C GLY A 140 -5.18 -5.75 5.26
N ILE A 141 -4.97 -6.45 6.38
CA ILE A 141 -4.56 -7.85 6.40
C ILE A 141 -5.77 -8.70 6.01
N THR A 142 -5.53 -9.71 5.18
CA THR A 142 -6.55 -10.67 4.72
C THR A 142 -5.99 -12.08 4.78
N ASP A 143 -6.84 -13.10 4.71
CA ASP A 143 -6.41 -14.52 4.71
C ASP A 143 -5.42 -14.83 3.58
N THR A 144 -5.55 -14.15 2.44
CA THR A 144 -4.68 -14.31 1.27
C THR A 144 -3.45 -13.41 1.28
N ASN A 145 -3.43 -12.37 2.14
CA ASN A 145 -2.32 -11.43 2.30
C ASN A 145 -2.06 -11.21 3.80
N PRO A 146 -1.60 -12.24 4.53
CA PRO A 146 -1.34 -12.15 5.98
C PRO A 146 -0.24 -11.15 6.34
N GLU A 147 0.62 -10.80 5.37
CA GLU A 147 1.66 -9.79 5.50
C GLU A 147 1.17 -8.35 5.23
N GLY A 148 -0.12 -8.20 4.90
CA GLY A 148 -0.78 -6.93 4.63
C GLY A 148 -0.53 -6.34 3.24
N LEU A 149 -1.35 -5.36 2.88
CA LEU A 149 -1.37 -4.76 1.55
C LEU A 149 -0.81 -3.33 1.53
N THR A 150 -0.59 -2.67 2.66
CA THR A 150 -0.04 -1.31 2.62
C THR A 150 1.39 -1.34 2.07
N ALA A 151 1.71 -0.43 1.15
CA ALA A 151 3.05 -0.32 0.58
C ALA A 151 3.52 1.13 0.49
N ALA A 152 4.81 1.37 0.66
CA ALA A 152 5.46 2.67 0.55
C ALA A 152 6.64 2.62 -0.44
N PHE A 153 6.84 3.71 -1.16
CA PHE A 153 7.92 3.92 -2.13
C PHE A 153 8.59 5.28 -1.90
N GLY A 154 9.88 5.36 -2.24
CA GLY A 154 10.71 6.56 -2.15
C GLY A 154 11.63 6.57 -0.94
N ASN A 155 12.42 7.63 -0.83
CA ASN A 155 13.45 7.79 0.21
C ASN A 155 12.87 7.74 1.64
N TRP A 156 11.62 8.19 1.83
CA TRP A 156 10.96 8.18 3.13
C TRP A 156 10.17 6.90 3.42
N ALA A 157 10.16 5.92 2.52
CA ALA A 157 9.41 4.67 2.71
C ALA A 157 9.80 3.88 3.98
N PRO A 158 11.09 3.76 4.37
CA PRO A 158 11.46 3.12 5.63
C PRO A 158 10.90 3.85 6.86
N ALA A 159 10.91 5.19 6.87
CA ALA A 159 10.37 5.98 7.97
C ALA A 159 8.83 5.85 8.06
N VAL A 160 8.15 5.80 6.92
CA VAL A 160 6.71 5.51 6.85
C VAL A 160 6.41 4.12 7.41
N ALA A 161 7.18 3.10 7.00
CA ALA A 161 6.98 1.74 7.49
C ALA A 161 7.18 1.63 9.01
N ALA A 162 8.23 2.25 9.55
CA ALA A 162 8.46 2.32 11.00
C ALA A 162 7.29 2.98 11.75
N ARG A 163 6.78 4.11 11.22
CA ARG A 163 5.63 4.81 11.80
C ARG A 163 4.36 3.97 11.76
N LEU A 164 4.05 3.34 10.63
CA LEU A 164 2.88 2.46 10.51
C LEU A 164 3.00 1.25 11.46
N GLN A 165 4.19 0.66 11.57
CA GLN A 165 4.46 -0.43 12.50
C GLN A 165 4.28 -0.02 13.97
N ASN A 166 4.64 1.22 14.33
CA ASN A 166 4.37 1.77 15.66
C ASN A 166 2.87 1.92 15.95
N GLY A 167 2.04 2.01 14.91
CA GLY A 167 0.58 1.93 14.96
C GLY A 167 0.00 0.53 14.80
N GLU A 168 0.82 -0.52 14.92
CA GLU A 168 0.43 -1.93 14.71
C GLU A 168 -0.08 -2.22 13.29
N LEU A 169 0.31 -1.41 12.30
CA LEU A 169 0.01 -1.60 10.89
C LEU A 169 1.21 -2.18 10.13
N THR A 170 0.92 -3.06 9.18
CA THR A 170 1.88 -3.57 8.22
C THR A 170 2.19 -2.54 7.14
N CYS A 171 3.41 -2.56 6.61
CA CYS A 171 3.82 -1.75 5.47
C CYS A 171 4.99 -2.40 4.73
N LYS A 172 4.84 -2.61 3.43
CA LYS A 172 5.90 -3.08 2.54
C LYS A 172 6.69 -1.87 2.02
N VAL A 173 8.01 -1.89 2.13
CA VAL A 173 8.87 -0.96 1.39
C VAL A 173 9.18 -1.59 0.05
N LEU A 174 8.76 -0.96 -1.04
CA LEU A 174 8.88 -1.50 -2.39
C LEU A 174 9.73 -0.59 -3.28
N GLU A 175 10.47 -1.24 -4.18
CA GLU A 175 11.11 -0.57 -5.31
C GLU A 175 10.08 -0.16 -6.36
N LYS A 176 10.46 0.78 -7.22
CA LYS A 176 9.57 1.46 -8.19
C LYS A 176 8.67 0.51 -8.97
N GLU A 177 9.24 -0.49 -9.63
CA GLU A 177 8.48 -1.40 -10.52
C GLU A 177 7.46 -2.24 -9.73
N ALA A 178 7.84 -2.76 -8.56
CA ALA A 178 6.94 -3.51 -7.69
C ALA A 178 5.82 -2.62 -7.11
N PHE A 179 6.17 -1.38 -6.72
CA PHE A 179 5.20 -0.40 -6.24
C PHE A 179 4.19 -0.02 -7.32
N GLN A 180 4.64 0.24 -8.55
CA GLN A 180 3.76 0.58 -9.68
C GLN A 180 2.81 -0.56 -10.04
N LYS A 181 3.29 -1.81 -10.03
CA LYS A 181 2.43 -2.98 -10.22
C LYS A 181 1.30 -3.00 -9.19
N GLN A 182 1.64 -2.83 -7.92
CA GLN A 182 0.65 -2.83 -6.85
C GLN A 182 -0.29 -1.61 -6.91
N MET A 183 0.21 -0.45 -7.34
CA MET A 183 -0.61 0.75 -7.57
C MET A 183 -1.67 0.50 -8.65
N LEU A 184 -1.30 -0.16 -9.75
CA LEU A 184 -2.24 -0.53 -10.82
C LEU A 184 -3.28 -1.54 -10.32
N GLU A 185 -2.86 -2.56 -9.57
CA GLU A 185 -3.77 -3.53 -8.95
C GLU A 185 -4.78 -2.81 -8.02
N LYS A 186 -4.30 -1.89 -7.17
CA LYS A 186 -5.16 -1.06 -6.31
C LYS A 186 -6.11 -0.19 -7.12
N LEU A 187 -5.62 0.43 -8.19
CA LEU A 187 -6.42 1.31 -9.03
C LEU A 187 -7.56 0.55 -9.70
N ILE A 188 -7.30 -0.63 -10.27
CA ILE A 188 -8.32 -1.49 -10.87
C ILE A 188 -9.36 -1.86 -9.81
N TRP A 189 -8.90 -2.31 -8.63
CA TRP A 189 -9.78 -2.68 -7.53
C TRP A 189 -10.68 -1.52 -7.08
N ILE A 190 -10.11 -0.34 -6.78
CA ILE A 190 -10.89 0.83 -6.37
C ILE A 190 -11.85 1.24 -7.49
N SER A 191 -11.40 1.28 -8.75
CA SER A 191 -12.23 1.70 -9.88
C SER A 191 -13.45 0.79 -10.02
N ALA A 192 -13.25 -0.53 -9.96
CA ALA A 192 -14.34 -1.50 -10.05
C ALA A 192 -15.31 -1.39 -8.87
N PHE A 193 -14.79 -1.40 -7.64
CA PHE A 193 -15.63 -1.36 -6.43
C PHE A 193 -16.39 -0.04 -6.29
N MET A 194 -15.76 1.10 -6.58
CA MET A 194 -16.40 2.40 -6.47
C MET A 194 -17.43 2.62 -7.59
N LEU A 195 -17.18 2.10 -8.80
CA LEU A 195 -18.16 2.16 -9.89
C LEU A 195 -19.43 1.38 -9.54
N VAL A 196 -19.28 0.14 -9.06
CA VAL A 196 -20.43 -0.68 -8.62
C VAL A 196 -21.11 -0.03 -7.42
N GLY A 197 -20.35 0.46 -6.44
CA GLY A 197 -20.91 1.18 -5.29
C GLY A 197 -21.70 2.42 -5.68
N ALA A 198 -21.23 3.21 -6.64
CA ALA A 198 -21.93 4.41 -7.12
C ALA A 198 -23.26 4.08 -7.82
N ARG A 199 -23.35 2.91 -8.47
CA ARG A 199 -24.60 2.41 -9.08
C ARG A 199 -25.64 1.99 -8.04
N HIS A 200 -25.22 1.68 -6.81
CA HIS A 200 -26.08 1.19 -5.72
C HIS A 200 -26.12 2.19 -4.55
N PRO A 201 -27.07 3.14 -4.51
CA PRO A 201 -27.10 4.20 -3.50
C PRO A 201 -27.05 3.67 -2.06
N GLY A 202 -26.10 4.18 -1.28
CA GLY A 202 -25.89 3.79 0.12
C GLY A 202 -25.06 2.53 0.32
N ALA A 203 -24.62 1.85 -0.76
CA ALA A 203 -23.75 0.69 -0.65
C ALA A 203 -22.38 1.08 -0.08
N THR A 204 -21.95 0.36 0.95
CA THR A 204 -20.56 0.40 1.43
C THR A 204 -19.68 -0.53 0.59
N VAL A 205 -18.36 -0.36 0.66
CA VAL A 205 -17.42 -1.29 0.01
C VAL A 205 -17.66 -2.74 0.43
N GLY A 206 -17.98 -2.97 1.71
CA GLY A 206 -18.32 -4.30 2.23
C GLY A 206 -19.64 -4.85 1.70
N MET A 207 -20.62 -3.99 1.41
CA MET A 207 -21.86 -4.42 0.74
C MET A 207 -21.59 -4.77 -0.73
N VAL A 208 -20.76 -4.00 -1.43
CA VAL A 208 -20.32 -4.33 -2.80
C VAL A 208 -19.64 -5.70 -2.84
N GLU A 209 -18.76 -5.97 -1.89
CA GLU A 209 -18.05 -7.25 -1.78
C GLU A 209 -18.97 -8.45 -1.55
N LYS A 210 -20.04 -8.28 -0.76
CA LYS A 210 -20.94 -9.37 -0.34
C LYS A 210 -22.14 -9.57 -1.27
N GLU A 211 -22.77 -8.49 -1.69
CA GLU A 211 -24.07 -8.51 -2.38
C GLU A 211 -23.95 -8.27 -3.89
N TYR A 212 -22.93 -7.50 -4.32
CA TYR A 212 -22.76 -7.08 -5.72
C TYR A 212 -21.47 -7.62 -6.36
N ARG A 213 -20.90 -8.69 -5.79
CA ARG A 213 -19.61 -9.27 -6.21
C ARG A 213 -19.58 -9.66 -7.69
N SER A 214 -20.69 -10.17 -8.22
CA SER A 214 -20.81 -10.57 -9.62
C SER A 214 -20.61 -9.38 -10.57
N GLU A 215 -21.08 -8.19 -10.20
CA GLU A 215 -20.89 -6.97 -10.99
C GLU A 215 -19.42 -6.54 -11.02
N VAL A 216 -18.69 -6.72 -9.91
CA VAL A 216 -17.25 -6.45 -9.83
C VAL A 216 -16.45 -7.41 -10.72
N ILE A 217 -16.74 -8.72 -10.65
CA ILE A 217 -16.02 -9.74 -11.43
C ILE A 217 -16.15 -9.51 -12.95
N ILE A 218 -17.25 -8.90 -13.40
CA ILE A 218 -17.46 -8.63 -14.84
C ILE A 218 -16.52 -7.50 -15.34
N ILE A 219 -16.07 -6.61 -14.46
CA ILE A 219 -15.35 -5.38 -14.83
C ILE A 219 -13.87 -5.36 -14.42
N SER A 220 -13.42 -6.33 -13.61
CA SER A 220 -12.03 -6.45 -13.11
C SER A 220 -11.39 -7.74 -13.56
#